data_AF-A0A8J8EZY8-F1
#
_entry.id   AF-A0A8J8EZY8-F1
#
_cell.length_a   1.000
_cell.length_b   1.000
_cell.length_c   1.000
_cell.angle_alpha   90.00
_cell.angle_beta   90.00
_cell.angle_gamma   90.00
#
_symmetry.space_group_name_H-M   'P 1'
#
loop_
_entity.id
_entity.type
_entity.pdbx_description
1 polymer ?
#
loop_
_entity_poly.entity_id
_entity_poly.type
_entity_poly.pdbx_seq_one_letter_code
_entity_poly.pdbx_strand_id
1 'polypeptide(L)'
;MNAEKLVRSIVSSIKSKVGVASHPIKGKISKEILIRDSLSYALKLGKILREKDDWILKFLKEGGFLLFKGECIFLKWKNENGFTVGEVELQGIDEFKGESYRIWFKNENIISWRNNQIDVTVPDLITILTIEG
;
A
#
# COMPACT_ATOMS: atom_id res chain seq x y z
N MET A 1 -19.94 8.93 6.61
CA MET A 1 -20.34 7.67 5.95
C MET A 1 -21.11 7.85 4.63
N ASN A 2 -21.91 8.91 4.45
CA ASN A 2 -22.73 9.07 3.22
C ASN A 2 -21.99 9.70 2.02
N ALA A 3 -21.02 10.61 2.25
CA ALA A 3 -20.32 11.29 1.16
C ALA A 3 -19.49 10.34 0.27
N GLU A 4 -18.79 9.36 0.86
CA GLU A 4 -18.02 8.38 0.10
C GLU A 4 -18.91 7.51 -0.79
N LYS A 5 -20.06 7.06 -0.27
CA LYS A 5 -21.03 6.28 -1.07
C LYS A 5 -21.51 7.07 -2.29
N LEU A 6 -21.79 8.36 -2.13
CA LEU A 6 -22.18 9.23 -3.23
C LEU A 6 -21.07 9.34 -4.29
N VAL A 7 -19.85 9.66 -3.87
CA VAL A 7 -18.70 9.79 -4.79
C VAL A 7 -18.43 8.48 -5.53
N ARG A 8 -18.43 7.33 -4.83
CA ARG A 8 -18.21 6.03 -5.45
C ARG A 8 -19.30 5.65 -6.43
N SER A 9 -20.56 6.00 -6.15
CA SER A 9 -21.66 5.82 -7.10
C SER A 9 -21.41 6.62 -8.38
N ILE A 10 -20.99 7.89 -8.26
CA ILE A 10 -20.71 8.75 -9.42
C ILE A 10 -19.55 8.18 -10.26
N VAL A 11 -18.43 7.81 -9.63
CA VAL A 11 -17.28 7.18 -10.32
C VAL A 11 -17.71 5.91 -11.05
N SER A 12 -18.50 5.06 -10.40
CA SER A 12 -18.98 3.79 -10.98
C SER A 12 -19.89 4.02 -12.18
N SER A 13 -20.76 5.05 -12.13
CA SER A 13 -21.65 5.41 -13.24
C SER A 13 -20.91 6.02 -14.43
N ILE A 14 -19.96 6.92 -14.17
CA ILE A 14 -19.20 7.63 -15.22
C ILE A 14 -18.17 6.71 -15.89
N LYS A 15 -17.73 5.63 -15.22
CA LYS A 15 -16.67 4.72 -15.68
C LYS A 15 -15.36 5.45 -16.02
N SER A 16 -15.08 6.53 -15.29
CA SER A 16 -13.88 7.36 -15.45
C SER A 16 -13.47 7.97 -14.11
N LYS A 17 -12.44 8.82 -14.13
CA LYS A 17 -11.91 9.50 -12.94
C LYS A 17 -12.81 10.69 -12.57
N VAL A 18 -13.04 10.87 -11.27
CA VAL A 18 -13.79 12.00 -10.70
C VAL A 18 -12.90 12.69 -9.67
N GLY A 19 -12.70 14.00 -9.81
CA GLY A 19 -12.01 14.81 -8.83
C GLY A 19 -12.91 15.09 -7.62
N VAL A 20 -12.34 15.08 -6.42
CA VAL A 20 -13.06 15.34 -5.17
C VAL A 20 -12.35 16.44 -4.39
N ALA A 21 -13.06 17.52 -4.09
CA ALA A 21 -12.68 18.49 -3.08
C ALA A 21 -13.63 18.33 -1.89
N SER A 22 -13.10 18.03 -0.71
CA SER A 22 -13.91 17.78 0.48
C SER A 22 -13.19 18.24 1.74
N HIS A 23 -13.91 18.23 2.87
CA HIS A 23 -13.36 18.55 4.20
C HIS A 23 -12.56 19.86 4.24
N PRO A 24 -13.14 21.01 3.82
CA PRO A 24 -12.49 22.29 4.06
C PRO A 24 -12.32 22.46 5.56
N ILE A 25 -11.07 22.62 6.00
CA ILE A 25 -10.72 22.81 7.41
C ILE A 25 -9.95 24.12 7.59
N LYS A 26 -10.13 24.77 8.73
CA LYS A 26 -9.38 25.98 9.07
C LYS A 26 -7.91 25.61 9.26
N GLY A 27 -7.01 26.36 8.63
CA GLY A 27 -5.56 26.07 8.71
C GLY A 27 -5.00 25.98 10.13
N LYS A 28 -5.59 26.70 11.09
CA LYS A 28 -5.23 26.57 12.52
C LYS A 28 -5.48 25.16 13.08
N ILE A 29 -6.60 24.53 12.69
CA ILE A 29 -6.96 23.16 13.11
C ILE A 29 -6.06 22.17 12.37
N SER A 30 -5.83 22.36 11.07
CA SER A 30 -4.97 21.49 10.26
C SER A 30 -3.59 21.30 10.88
N LYS A 31 -2.99 22.38 11.44
CA LYS A 31 -1.67 22.33 12.08
C LYS A 31 -1.60 21.43 13.32
N GLU A 32 -2.74 21.16 13.94
CA GLU A 32 -2.87 20.32 15.15
C GLU A 32 -3.18 18.86 14.82
N ILE A 33 -3.91 18.59 13.74
CA ILE A 33 -4.43 17.23 13.44
C ILE A 33 -3.68 16.48 12.33
N LEU A 34 -2.86 17.17 11.52
CA LEU A 34 -2.16 16.53 10.41
C LEU A 34 -0.97 15.71 10.89
N ILE A 35 -0.77 14.54 10.29
CA ILE A 35 0.48 13.77 10.40
C ILE A 35 1.56 14.56 9.66
N ARG A 36 2.43 15.21 10.44
CA ARG A 36 3.50 16.07 9.92
C ARG A 36 4.53 15.26 9.17
N ASP A 37 5.21 15.94 8.25
CA ASP A 37 6.36 15.42 7.50
C ASP A 37 6.12 14.20 6.60
N SER A 38 4.89 13.70 6.49
CA SER A 38 4.54 12.55 5.62
C SER A 38 4.99 12.72 4.17
N LEU A 39 4.85 13.91 3.59
CA LEU A 39 5.34 14.21 2.24
C LEU A 39 6.88 14.27 2.16
N SER A 40 7.53 14.86 3.15
CA SER A 40 8.99 14.91 3.25
C SER A 40 9.58 13.50 3.39
N TYR A 41 8.90 12.64 4.16
CA TYR A 41 9.26 11.24 4.33
C TYR A 41 9.10 10.45 3.03
N ALA A 42 7.97 10.59 2.33
CA ALA A 42 7.77 9.98 1.02
C ALA A 42 8.82 10.44 -0.01
N LEU A 43 9.19 11.73 0.00
CA LEU A 43 10.26 12.25 -0.85
C LEU A 43 11.62 11.64 -0.52
N LYS A 44 11.93 11.46 0.77
CA LYS A 44 13.16 10.82 1.24
C LYS A 44 13.25 9.37 0.76
N LEU A 45 12.21 8.57 0.98
CA LEU A 45 12.14 7.19 0.50
C LEU A 45 12.26 7.10 -1.02
N GLY A 46 11.58 7.97 -1.75
CA GLY A 46 11.68 8.02 -3.21
C GLY A 46 13.08 8.38 -3.72
N LYS A 47 13.87 9.17 -2.97
CA LYS A 47 15.29 9.43 -3.31
C LYS A 47 16.13 8.17 -3.12
N ILE A 48 15.94 7.45 -2.01
CA ILE A 48 16.63 6.19 -1.72
C ILE A 48 16.39 5.16 -2.85
N LEU A 49 15.14 4.99 -3.28
CA LEU A 49 14.79 4.06 -4.36
C LEU A 49 15.46 4.43 -5.69
N ARG A 50 15.61 5.72 -6.01
CA ARG A 50 16.24 6.17 -7.26
C ARG A 50 17.74 6.01 -7.30
N GLU A 51 18.42 6.00 -6.16
CA GLU A 51 19.89 5.84 -6.10
C GLU A 51 20.34 4.43 -6.49
N LYS A 52 19.45 3.42 -6.47
CA LYS A 52 19.62 2.00 -6.82
C LYS A 52 20.68 1.22 -6.04
N ASP A 53 21.75 1.85 -5.57
CA ASP A 53 22.79 1.23 -4.76
C ASP A 53 22.30 1.00 -3.32
N ASP A 54 22.25 -0.27 -2.92
CA ASP A 54 21.84 -0.76 -1.59
C ASP A 54 20.52 -0.15 -1.09
N TRP A 55 19.59 0.12 -2.00
CA TRP A 55 18.34 0.81 -1.67
C TRP A 55 17.54 0.06 -0.62
N ILE A 56 17.55 -1.29 -0.64
CA ILE A 56 16.86 -2.12 0.36
C ILE A 56 17.41 -1.82 1.76
N LEU A 57 18.73 -1.86 1.95
CA LEU A 57 19.34 -1.60 3.25
C LEU A 57 19.09 -0.16 3.71
N LYS A 58 19.17 0.81 2.81
CA LYS A 58 18.84 2.21 3.10
C LYS A 58 17.37 2.39 3.48
N PHE A 59 16.46 1.70 2.80
CA PHE A 59 15.02 1.75 3.06
C PHE A 59 14.68 1.14 4.42
N LEU A 60 15.28 0.00 4.77
CA LEU A 60 15.07 -0.64 6.08
C LEU A 60 15.58 0.23 7.24
N LYS A 61 16.66 1.00 7.03
CA LYS A 61 17.18 1.97 8.03
C LYS A 61 16.20 3.11 8.35
N GLU A 62 15.22 3.37 7.47
CA GLU A 62 14.17 4.36 7.71
C GLU A 62 13.03 3.85 8.60
N GLY A 63 13.14 2.62 9.11
CA GLY A 63 12.17 2.01 10.03
C GLY A 63 11.25 0.97 9.38
N GLY A 64 11.59 0.50 8.18
CA GLY A 64 10.87 -0.59 7.50
C GLY A 64 11.35 -1.98 7.91
N PHE A 65 10.53 -3.00 7.62
CA PHE A 65 10.84 -4.41 7.85
C PHE A 65 10.77 -5.18 6.54
N LEU A 66 11.75 -6.05 6.28
CA LEU A 66 11.66 -7.01 5.19
C LEU A 66 10.82 -8.20 5.66
N LEU A 67 9.55 -8.23 5.24
CA LEU A 67 8.62 -9.29 5.64
C LEU A 67 8.79 -10.56 4.81
N PHE A 68 9.01 -10.41 3.51
CA PHE A 68 9.08 -11.52 2.56
C PHE A 68 9.83 -11.13 1.28
N LYS A 69 10.51 -12.10 0.67
CA LYS A 69 11.07 -12.00 -0.68
C LYS A 69 10.58 -13.19 -1.51
N GLY A 70 9.96 -12.91 -2.64
CA GLY A 70 9.36 -13.96 -3.47
C GLY A 70 9.01 -13.52 -4.88
N GLU A 71 8.74 -14.50 -5.73
CA GLU A 71 8.20 -14.29 -7.07
C GLU A 71 6.68 -14.25 -7.02
N CYS A 72 6.08 -13.30 -7.75
CA CYS A 72 4.62 -13.22 -7.86
C CYS A 72 4.11 -14.37 -8.72
N ILE A 73 3.46 -15.35 -8.09
CA ILE A 73 2.89 -16.52 -8.76
C ILE A 73 1.40 -16.35 -9.08
N PHE A 74 0.75 -15.40 -8.40
CA PHE A 74 -0.68 -15.17 -8.58
C PHE A 74 -1.05 -13.72 -8.27
N LEU A 75 -1.89 -13.16 -9.14
CA LEU A 75 -2.52 -11.86 -8.92
C LEU A 75 -3.93 -11.90 -9.50
N LYS A 76 -4.95 -11.67 -8.66
CA LYS A 76 -6.32 -11.45 -9.10
C LYS A 76 -6.83 -10.13 -8.53
N TRP A 77 -7.58 -9.38 -9.33
CA TRP A 77 -8.28 -8.20 -8.86
C TRP A 77 -9.53 -7.95 -9.67
N LYS A 78 -10.48 -7.23 -9.05
CA LYS A 78 -11.70 -6.75 -9.69
C LYS A 78 -12.09 -5.38 -9.15
N ASN A 79 -12.80 -4.63 -9.98
CA ASN A 79 -13.51 -3.44 -9.51
C ASN A 79 -14.90 -3.83 -9.01
N GLU A 80 -15.20 -3.52 -7.75
CA GLU A 80 -16.49 -3.80 -7.12
C GLU A 80 -16.93 -2.60 -6.27
N ASN A 81 -18.13 -2.07 -6.53
CA ASN A 81 -18.72 -0.95 -5.77
C ASN A 81 -17.80 0.28 -5.63
N GLY A 82 -17.03 0.60 -6.68
CA GLY A 82 -16.07 1.70 -6.68
C GLY A 82 -14.78 1.43 -5.89
N PHE A 83 -14.46 0.18 -5.59
CA PHE A 83 -13.19 -0.26 -5.00
C PHE A 83 -12.46 -1.23 -5.93
N THR A 84 -11.13 -1.22 -5.90
CA THR A 84 -10.30 -2.28 -6.46
C THR A 84 -10.01 -3.29 -5.36
N VAL A 85 -10.55 -4.49 -5.46
CA VAL A 85 -10.35 -5.57 -4.48
C VAL A 85 -9.60 -6.71 -5.13
N GLY A 86 -8.62 -7.26 -4.42
CA GLY A 86 -7.82 -8.34 -4.97
C GLY A 86 -6.90 -8.99 -3.97
N GLU A 87 -6.08 -9.88 -4.51
CA GLU A 87 -5.13 -10.68 -3.76
C GLU A 87 -3.90 -10.95 -4.63
N VAL A 88 -2.74 -10.93 -4.01
CA VAL A 88 -1.46 -11.32 -4.59
C VAL A 88 -0.86 -12.45 -3.75
N GLU A 89 -0.22 -13.41 -4.42
CA GLU A 89 0.51 -14.51 -3.80
C GLU A 89 1.95 -14.54 -4.32
N LEU A 90 2.88 -14.66 -3.39
CA LEU A 90 4.31 -14.73 -3.63
C LEU A 90 4.83 -16.11 -3.20
N GLN A 91 5.63 -16.74 -4.06
CA GLN A 91 6.41 -17.92 -3.73
C GLN A 91 7.80 -17.48 -3.27
N GLY A 92 8.21 -17.90 -2.08
CA GLY A 92 9.45 -17.44 -1.47
C GLY A 92 10.72 -17.87 -2.24
N ILE A 93 11.68 -16.95 -2.29
CA ILE A 93 13.02 -17.15 -2.87
C ILE A 93 14.09 -16.94 -1.80
N ASP A 94 15.34 -17.31 -2.12
CA ASP A 94 16.49 -17.21 -1.22
C ASP A 94 16.21 -17.79 0.18
N GLU A 95 16.31 -16.99 1.23
CA GLU A 95 16.06 -17.38 2.62
C GLU A 95 14.58 -17.73 2.92
N PHE A 96 13.67 -17.40 2.01
CA PHE A 96 12.23 -17.69 2.11
C PHE A 96 11.81 -18.92 1.27
N LYS A 97 12.75 -19.67 0.69
CA LYS A 97 12.43 -20.83 -0.16
C LYS A 97 11.55 -21.85 0.58
N GLY A 98 10.50 -22.30 -0.10
CA GLY A 98 9.52 -23.26 0.45
C GLY A 98 8.39 -22.59 1.23
N GLU A 99 8.42 -21.27 1.42
CA GLU A 99 7.36 -20.52 2.08
C GLU A 99 6.45 -19.80 1.07
N SER A 100 5.24 -19.47 1.53
CA SER A 100 4.24 -18.72 0.75
C SER A 100 3.85 -17.43 1.47
N TYR A 101 3.58 -16.38 0.70
CA TYR A 101 3.11 -15.11 1.23
C TYR A 101 1.91 -14.61 0.44
N ARG A 102 0.84 -14.25 1.12
CA ARG A 102 -0.41 -13.81 0.49
C ARG A 102 -0.79 -12.45 1.04
N ILE A 103 -1.22 -11.53 0.20
CA ILE A 103 -1.69 -10.20 0.60
C ILE A 103 -3.05 -9.96 0.00
N TRP A 104 -4.03 -9.58 0.82
CA TRP A 104 -5.34 -9.14 0.37
C TRP A 104 -5.43 -7.61 0.45
N PHE A 105 -6.02 -7.00 -0.58
CA PHE A 105 -6.10 -5.56 -0.71
C PHE A 105 -7.48 -5.08 -1.15
N LYS A 106 -7.81 -3.86 -0.74
CA LYS A 106 -8.98 -3.09 -1.15
C LYS A 106 -8.55 -1.64 -1.29
N ASN A 107 -8.19 -1.22 -2.51
CA ASN A 107 -7.41 -0.03 -2.86
C ASN A 107 -6.01 0.02 -2.22
N GLU A 108 -5.90 -0.34 -0.95
CA GLU A 108 -4.66 -0.47 -0.18
C GLU A 108 -4.44 -1.92 0.27
N ASN A 109 -3.19 -2.32 0.53
CA ASN A 109 -2.86 -3.60 1.15
C ASN A 109 -3.34 -3.61 2.60
N ILE A 110 -4.23 -4.55 2.96
CA ILE A 110 -4.93 -4.52 4.26
C ILE A 110 -4.40 -5.58 5.22
N ILE A 111 -4.11 -6.78 4.72
CA ILE A 111 -3.71 -7.93 5.53
C ILE A 111 -2.84 -8.87 4.72
N SER A 112 -1.83 -9.44 5.37
CA SER A 112 -0.96 -10.47 4.81
C SER A 112 -0.98 -11.76 5.63
N TRP A 113 -0.61 -12.85 4.97
CA TRP A 113 -0.40 -14.16 5.57
C TRP A 113 0.92 -14.74 5.11
N ARG A 114 1.68 -15.34 6.04
CA ARG A 114 2.86 -16.17 5.77
C ARG A 114 2.54 -17.60 6.13
N ASN A 115 2.65 -18.53 5.18
CA ASN A 115 2.31 -19.95 5.38
C ASN A 115 0.92 -20.14 6.03
N ASN A 116 -0.08 -19.44 5.49
CA ASN A 116 -1.48 -19.42 5.95
C ASN A 116 -1.73 -18.84 7.36
N GLN A 117 -0.73 -18.29 8.04
CA GLN A 117 -0.90 -17.57 9.31
C GLN A 117 -0.87 -16.06 9.07
N ILE A 118 -1.72 -15.30 9.76
CA ILE A 118 -1.74 -13.84 9.66
C ILE A 118 -0.37 -13.30 10.07
N ASP A 119 0.22 -12.43 9.24
CA ASP A 119 1.54 -11.85 9.49
C ASP A 119 1.42 -10.37 9.85
N VAL A 120 0.90 -9.53 8.95
CA VAL A 120 0.70 -8.09 9.19
C VAL A 120 -0.73 -7.67 8.81
N THR A 121 -1.28 -6.72 9.56
CA THR A 121 -2.57 -6.08 9.27
C THR A 121 -2.44 -4.57 9.40
N VAL A 122 -3.31 -3.82 8.72
CA VAL A 122 -3.53 -2.41 9.05
C VAL A 122 -3.81 -2.22 10.56
N PRO A 123 -3.35 -1.13 11.20
CA PRO A 123 -2.87 0.13 10.62
C PRO A 123 -1.41 0.13 10.12
N ASP A 124 -0.67 -0.97 10.27
CA ASP A 124 0.70 -1.04 9.76
C ASP A 124 0.71 -1.04 8.22
N LEU A 125 1.62 -0.26 7.63
CA LEU A 125 1.70 -0.07 6.19
C LEU A 125 2.37 -1.29 5.52
N ILE A 126 1.63 -1.99 4.68
CA ILE A 126 2.15 -3.10 3.87
C ILE A 126 2.47 -2.57 2.46
N THR A 127 3.73 -2.66 2.04
CA THR A 127 4.21 -2.19 0.72
C THR A 127 4.92 -3.31 -0.02
N ILE A 128 4.68 -3.42 -1.33
CA ILE A 128 5.36 -4.36 -2.23
C ILE A 128 6.24 -3.53 -3.15
N LEU A 129 7.52 -3.88 -3.25
CA LEU A 129 8.49 -3.25 -4.14
C LEU A 129 9.13 -4.31 -5.02
N THR A 130 9.52 -3.92 -6.22
CA THR A 130 10.31 -4.79 -7.10
C THR A 130 11.79 -4.69 -6.71
N ILE A 131 12.60 -5.66 -7.12
CA ILE A 131 14.06 -5.61 -6.88
C ILE A 131 14.74 -4.39 -7.54
N GLU A 132 14.09 -3.78 -8.53
CA GLU A 132 14.58 -2.62 -9.28
C GLU A 132 14.28 -1.28 -8.60
N GLY A 133 13.49 -1.29 -7.51
CA GLY A 133 12.91 -0.10 -6.88
C GLY A 133 11.51 0.18 -7.40
#